data_AF-A0A7X6DMA2-F1
#
_entry.id   AF-A0A7X6DMA2-F1
#
_cell.length_a   1.000
_cell.length_b   1.000
_cell.length_c   1.000
_cell.angle_alpha   90.00
_cell.angle_beta   90.00
_cell.angle_gamma   90.00
#
_symmetry.space_group_name_H-M   'P 1'
#
loop_
_entity.id
_entity.type
_entity.pdbx_description
1 polymer ?
#
loop_
_entity_poly.entity_id
_entity_poly.type
_entity_poly.pdbx_seq_one_letter_code
_entity_poly.pdbx_strand_id
1 'polypeptide(L)'
;MSNRVQQFLIGSGLILLAVGLGRIYTLFAARSADPFFAPHLLVTLLSLWIATSILRVGLRKTEITPRGALSLIRSGSILLMIWSYRLYLVLKTVRSPLDLKAHFYLAFIYMVMGALVMLFGLRTSRALRKKAAQVPSPAPIPLTGALSKDSAEK
;
A
#
# COMPACT_ATOMS: atom_id res chain seq x y z
N MET A 1 -12.62 -0.14 -13.08
CA MET A 1 -12.47 -0.81 -11.76
C MET A 1 -13.86 -1.16 -11.23
N SER A 2 -14.05 -2.29 -10.53
CA SER A 2 -15.36 -2.63 -9.93
C SER A 2 -15.69 -1.67 -8.78
N ASN A 3 -16.96 -1.29 -8.63
CA ASN A 3 -17.45 -0.46 -7.52
C ASN A 3 -17.07 -1.06 -6.14
N ARG A 4 -17.10 -2.39 -6.01
CA ARG A 4 -16.74 -3.07 -4.74
C ARG A 4 -15.27 -2.89 -4.39
N VAL A 5 -14.38 -2.94 -5.39
CA VAL A 5 -12.94 -2.71 -5.22
C VAL A 5 -12.69 -1.26 -4.84
N GLN A 6 -13.40 -0.33 -5.49
CA GLN A 6 -13.32 1.08 -5.18
C GLN A 6 -13.72 1.37 -3.74
N GLN A 7 -14.89 0.85 -3.32
CA GLN A 7 -15.39 0.98 -1.95
C GLN A 7 -14.45 0.35 -0.94
N PHE A 8 -13.85 -0.80 -1.24
CA PHE A 8 -12.87 -1.43 -0.36
C PHE A 8 -11.63 -0.54 -0.16
N LEU A 9 -11.04 -0.01 -1.24
CA LEU A 9 -9.87 0.86 -1.15
C LEU A 9 -10.19 2.18 -0.44
N ILE A 10 -11.32 2.82 -0.77
CA ILE A 10 -11.76 4.05 -0.13
C ILE A 10 -12.05 3.80 1.35
N GLY A 11 -12.82 2.77 1.69
CA GLY A 11 -13.16 2.42 3.06
C GLY A 11 -11.94 2.09 3.91
N SER A 12 -11.03 1.26 3.39
CA SER A 12 -9.79 0.92 4.08
C SER A 12 -8.91 2.16 4.29
N GLY A 13 -8.79 3.01 3.26
CA GLY A 13 -8.06 4.27 3.33
C GLY A 13 -8.64 5.22 4.38
N LEU A 14 -9.97 5.41 4.40
CA LEU A 14 -10.65 6.28 5.36
C LEU A 14 -10.51 5.79 6.80
N ILE A 15 -10.66 4.49 7.04
CA ILE A 15 -10.47 3.90 8.37
C ILE A 15 -9.04 4.14 8.86
N LEU A 16 -8.03 3.83 8.04
CA LEU A 16 -6.63 4.05 8.39
C LEU A 16 -6.30 5.53 8.64
N LEU A 17 -6.95 6.43 7.89
CA LEU A 17 -6.76 7.86 7.99
C LEU A 17 -7.40 8.42 9.27
N ALA A 18 -8.63 8.01 9.59
CA ALA A 18 -9.32 8.39 10.83
C ALA A 18 -8.54 7.92 12.07
N VAL A 19 -8.07 6.67 12.07
CA VAL A 19 -7.24 6.12 13.15
C VAL A 19 -5.90 6.86 13.25
N GLY A 20 -5.27 7.17 12.11
CA GLY A 20 -4.02 7.92 12.07
C GLY A 20 -4.14 9.34 12.61
N LEU A 21 -5.21 10.06 12.25
CA LEU A 21 -5.50 11.40 12.76
C LEU A 21 -5.79 11.40 14.26
N GLY A 22 -6.60 10.45 14.75
CA GLY A 22 -6.83 10.27 16.18
C GLY A 22 -5.53 10.06 16.94
N ARG A 23 -4.60 9.30 16.36
CA ARG A 23 -3.27 9.08 16.95
C ARG A 23 -2.39 10.32 16.95
N ILE A 24 -2.44 11.14 15.90
CA ILE A 24 -1.75 12.45 15.89
C ILE A 24 -2.27 13.31 17.05
N TYR A 25 -3.59 13.39 17.21
CA TYR A 25 -4.19 14.16 18.30
C TYR A 25 -3.68 13.70 19.67
N THR A 26 -3.70 12.39 19.95
CA THR A 26 -3.19 11.85 21.21
C THR A 26 -1.69 12.06 21.40
N LEU A 27 -0.89 11.96 20.33
CA LEU A 27 0.56 12.18 20.40
C LEU A 27 0.88 13.63 20.73
N PHE A 28 0.20 14.59 20.11
CA PHE A 28 0.41 16.01 20.40
C PHE A 28 -0.05 16.37 21.81
N ALA A 29 -1.14 15.76 22.30
CA ALA A 29 -1.58 15.93 23.68
C ALA A 29 -0.56 15.40 24.71
N ALA A 30 0.19 14.34 24.36
CA ALA A 30 1.21 13.73 25.21
C ALA A 30 2.65 14.20 24.91
N ARG A 31 2.84 15.26 24.11
CA ARG A 31 4.16 15.67 23.58
C ARG A 31 5.23 15.90 24.65
N SER A 32 4.86 16.47 25.80
CA SER A 32 5.79 16.75 26.91
C SER A 32 6.08 15.53 27.78
N ALA A 33 5.25 14.49 27.71
CA ALA A 33 5.34 13.28 28.53
C ALA A 33 5.97 12.09 27.78
N ASP A 34 6.07 12.16 26.44
CA ASP A 34 6.59 11.07 25.61
C ASP A 34 8.07 11.31 25.21
N PRO A 35 9.04 10.61 25.84
CA PRO A 35 10.45 10.72 25.46
C PRO A 35 10.73 10.17 24.05
N PHE A 36 9.80 9.40 23.47
CA PHE A 36 9.87 8.83 22.13
C PHE A 36 8.86 9.49 21.17
N PHE A 37 8.47 10.73 21.44
CA PHE A 37 7.53 11.48 20.60
C PHE A 37 7.92 11.50 19.12
N ALA A 38 9.19 11.78 18.80
CA ALA A 38 9.68 11.87 17.42
C ALA A 38 9.52 10.55 16.63
N PRO A 39 10.01 9.39 17.10
CA PRO A 39 9.80 8.13 16.39
C PRO A 39 8.32 7.72 16.34
N HIS A 40 7.51 8.01 17.36
CA HIS A 40 6.07 7.75 17.32
C HIS A 40 5.34 8.62 16.29
N LEU A 41 5.71 9.89 16.17
CA LEU A 41 5.19 10.80 15.17
C LEU A 41 5.56 10.33 13.76
N LEU A 42 6.82 9.93 13.53
CA LEU A 42 7.28 9.41 12.24
C LEU A 42 6.45 8.19 11.79
N VAL A 43 6.25 7.21 12.68
CA VAL A 43 5.43 6.02 12.41
C VAL A 43 3.99 6.40 12.06
N THR A 44 3.44 7.39 12.76
CA THR A 44 2.06 7.85 12.55
C THR A 44 1.92 8.58 11.22
N LEU A 45 2.86 9.48 10.90
CA LEU A 45 2.92 10.17 9.60
C LEU A 45 3.10 9.19 8.44
N LEU A 46 3.94 8.17 8.60
CA LEU A 46 4.14 7.14 7.58
C LEU A 46 2.86 6.32 7.37
N SER A 47 2.13 6.01 8.45
CA SER A 47 0.83 5.33 8.38
C SER A 47 -0.23 6.19 7.66
N LEU A 48 -0.24 7.51 7.89
CA LEU A 48 -1.08 8.47 7.19
C LEU A 48 -0.73 8.61 5.70
N TRP A 49 0.57 8.64 5.39
CA TRP A 49 1.03 8.63 4.00
C TRP A 49 0.60 7.35 3.26
N ILE A 50 0.64 6.20 3.94
CA ILE A 50 0.12 4.94 3.39
C ILE A 50 -1.40 5.02 3.18
N ALA A 51 -2.15 5.51 4.16
CA ALA A 51 -3.60 5.67 4.07
C ALA A 51 -4.01 6.57 2.90
N THR A 52 -3.34 7.71 2.74
CA THR A 52 -3.57 8.65 1.62
C THR A 52 -3.17 8.05 0.28
N SER A 53 -2.11 7.26 0.21
CA SER A 53 -1.73 6.53 -1.01
C SER A 53 -2.81 5.53 -1.43
N ILE A 54 -3.35 4.75 -0.47
CA ILE A 54 -4.45 3.81 -0.72
C ILE A 54 -5.69 4.56 -1.20
N LEU A 55 -6.05 5.64 -0.53
CA LEU A 55 -7.19 6.48 -0.89
C LEU A 55 -7.03 7.07 -2.29
N ARG A 56 -5.83 7.54 -2.65
CA ARG A 56 -5.51 8.08 -3.97
C ARG A 56 -5.70 7.02 -5.07
N VAL A 57 -5.36 5.77 -4.81
CA VAL A 57 -5.63 4.66 -5.74
C VAL A 57 -7.13 4.36 -5.81
N GLY A 58 -7.84 4.36 -4.67
CA GLY A 58 -9.28 4.13 -4.60
C GLY A 58 -10.13 5.23 -5.24
N LEU A 59 -9.69 6.49 -5.20
CA LEU A 59 -10.42 7.62 -5.80
C LEU A 59 -10.28 7.69 -7.33
N ARG A 60 -9.30 7.00 -7.91
CA ARG A 60 -9.17 6.90 -9.37
C ARG A 60 -10.25 5.96 -9.91
N LYS A 61 -11.13 6.50 -10.75
CA LYS A 61 -12.17 5.73 -11.46
C LYS A 61 -11.60 4.84 -12.58
N THR A 62 -10.34 5.05 -12.95
CA THR A 62 -9.65 4.31 -14.02
C THR A 62 -9.21 2.91 -13.57
N GLU A 63 -8.84 2.05 -14.50
CA GLU A 63 -8.29 0.73 -14.16
C GLU A 63 -7.00 0.84 -13.35
N ILE A 64 -6.77 -0.14 -12.47
CA ILE A 64 -5.56 -0.18 -11.65
C ILE A 64 -4.37 -0.47 -12.55
N THR A 65 -3.43 0.46 -12.60
CA THR A 65 -2.17 0.30 -13.34
C THR A 65 -1.20 -0.62 -12.60
N PRO A 66 -0.21 -1.22 -13.27
CA PRO A 66 0.84 -2.02 -12.61
C PRO A 66 1.58 -1.26 -11.50
N ARG A 67 1.79 0.06 -11.70
CA ARG A 67 2.37 0.95 -10.69
C ARG A 67 1.47 1.10 -9.46
N GLY A 68 0.15 1.20 -9.67
CA GLY A 68 -0.84 1.23 -8.57
C GLY A 68 -0.86 -0.07 -7.77
N ALA A 69 -0.82 -1.22 -8.45
CA ALA A 69 -0.74 -2.52 -7.78
C ALA A 69 0.55 -2.68 -6.97
N LEU A 70 1.70 -2.25 -7.52
CA LEU A 70 2.98 -2.27 -6.80
C LEU A 70 2.98 -1.32 -5.60
N SER A 71 2.36 -0.14 -5.74
CA SER A 71 2.19 0.80 -4.62
C SER A 71 1.39 0.18 -3.49
N LEU A 72 0.28 -0.50 -3.78
CA LEU A 72 -0.53 -1.20 -2.77
C LEU A 72 0.26 -2.31 -2.06
N ILE A 73 1.05 -3.09 -2.80
CA ILE A 73 1.92 -4.13 -2.22
C ILE A 73 2.94 -3.49 -1.27
N ARG A 74 3.69 -2.48 -1.73
CA ARG A 74 4.69 -1.78 -0.91
C ARG A 74 4.07 -1.15 0.32
N SER A 75 2.96 -0.44 0.15
CA SER A 75 2.23 0.20 1.24
C SER A 75 1.76 -0.81 2.29
N GLY A 76 1.17 -1.93 1.87
CA GLY A 76 0.73 -2.99 2.78
C GLY A 76 1.90 -3.69 3.48
N SER A 77 3.00 -3.98 2.78
CA SER A 77 4.20 -4.60 3.37
C SER A 77 4.88 -3.69 4.40
N ILE A 78 5.03 -2.40 4.11
CA ILE A 78 5.60 -1.43 5.05
C ILE A 78 4.72 -1.32 6.30
N LEU A 79 3.39 -1.26 6.11
CA LEU A 79 2.44 -1.20 7.23
C LEU A 79 2.56 -2.45 8.11
N LEU A 80 2.60 -3.64 7.51
CA LEU A 80 2.81 -4.89 8.23
C LEU A 80 4.14 -4.89 8.98
N MET A 81 5.25 -4.51 8.34
CA MET A 81 6.56 -4.51 8.98
C MET A 81 6.59 -3.65 10.24
N ILE A 82 6.10 -2.41 10.16
CA ILE A 82 6.11 -1.45 11.27
C ILE A 82 5.21 -1.92 12.41
N TRP A 83 3.99 -2.36 12.08
CA TRP A 83 2.99 -2.70 13.09
C TRP A 83 3.18 -4.10 13.68
N SER A 84 3.75 -5.05 12.93
CA SER A 84 4.22 -6.34 13.47
C SER A 84 5.36 -6.15 14.46
N TYR A 85 6.34 -5.27 14.14
CA TYR A 85 7.41 -4.95 15.07
C TYR A 85 6.86 -4.28 16.34
N ARG A 86 5.91 -3.34 16.18
CA ARG A 86 5.26 -2.70 17.32
C ARG A 86 4.46 -3.70 18.16
N LEU A 87 3.74 -4.63 17.53
CA LEU A 87 3.04 -5.70 18.23
C LEU A 87 4.02 -6.59 19.01
N TYR A 88 5.14 -6.97 18.38
CA TYR A 88 6.20 -7.74 19.05
C TYR A 88 6.72 -7.02 20.30
N LEU A 89 6.95 -5.71 20.21
CA LEU A 89 7.34 -4.91 21.38
C LEU A 89 6.26 -4.91 22.46
N VAL A 90 4.99 -4.73 22.08
CA VAL A 90 3.85 -4.76 23.02
C VAL A 90 3.76 -6.12 23.73
N LEU A 91 3.90 -7.22 22.99
CA LEU A 91 3.89 -8.58 23.55
C LEU A 91 5.08 -8.84 24.49
N LYS A 92 6.24 -8.25 24.20
CA LYS A 92 7.44 -8.35 25.05
C LYS A 92 7.35 -7.50 26.32
N THR A 93 6.51 -6.46 26.32
CA THR A 93 6.42 -5.51 27.43
C THR A 93 5.30 -5.91 28.40
N VAL A 94 5.62 -6.77 29.36
CA VAL A 94 4.65 -7.43 30.27
C VAL A 94 4.01 -6.48 31.31
N ARG A 95 4.43 -5.22 31.42
CA ARG A 95 4.31 -4.44 32.68
C ARG A 95 3.31 -3.26 32.77
N SER A 96 2.33 -3.08 31.88
CA SER A 96 1.32 -2.01 32.10
C SER A 96 -0.08 -2.36 31.59
N PRO A 97 -1.11 -2.47 32.46
CA PRO A 97 -2.38 -3.12 32.07
C PRO A 97 -3.39 -2.22 31.33
N LEU A 98 -3.29 -0.89 31.41
CA LEU A 98 -4.33 0.01 30.88
C LEU A 98 -4.04 0.54 29.46
N ASP A 99 -2.77 0.66 29.07
CA ASP A 99 -2.40 1.19 27.75
C ASP A 99 -2.04 0.08 26.72
N LEU A 100 -1.69 -1.11 27.20
CA LEU A 100 -1.27 -2.24 26.36
C LEU A 100 -2.39 -2.75 25.45
N LYS A 101 -3.64 -2.76 25.95
CA LYS A 101 -4.81 -3.23 25.21
C LYS A 101 -5.08 -2.34 24.00
N ALA A 102 -5.09 -1.02 24.18
CA ALA A 102 -5.30 -0.07 23.09
C ALA A 102 -4.20 -0.21 22.03
N HIS A 103 -2.94 -0.35 22.46
CA HIS A 103 -1.81 -0.57 21.58
C HIS A 103 -1.88 -1.89 20.80
N PHE A 104 -2.36 -2.96 21.44
CA PHE A 104 -2.58 -4.26 20.83
C PHE A 104 -3.68 -4.20 19.75
N TYR A 105 -4.87 -3.69 20.08
CA TYR A 105 -5.97 -3.56 19.11
C TYR A 105 -5.58 -2.66 17.94
N LEU A 106 -4.88 -1.56 18.21
CA LEU A 106 -4.40 -0.66 17.19
C LEU A 106 -3.43 -1.36 16.23
N ALA A 107 -2.42 -2.05 16.78
CA ALA A 107 -1.47 -2.81 15.97
C ALA A 107 -2.17 -3.90 15.15
N PHE A 108 -3.13 -4.60 15.75
CA PHE A 108 -3.93 -5.61 15.06
C PHE A 108 -4.72 -5.02 13.89
N ILE A 109 -5.42 -3.89 14.08
CA ILE A 109 -6.19 -3.21 13.01
C ILE A 109 -5.28 -2.83 11.85
N TYR A 110 -4.14 -2.21 12.14
CA TYR A 110 -3.19 -1.81 11.09
C TYR A 110 -2.59 -3.00 10.35
N MET A 111 -2.30 -4.10 11.05
CA MET A 111 -1.82 -5.33 10.41
C MET A 111 -2.89 -5.98 9.54
N VAL A 112 -4.13 -6.12 10.02
CA VAL A 112 -5.23 -6.70 9.23
C VAL A 112 -5.47 -5.87 7.97
N MET A 113 -5.56 -4.55 8.10
CA MET A 113 -5.73 -3.67 6.93
C MET A 113 -4.52 -3.73 6.00
N GLY A 114 -3.29 -3.74 6.53
CA GLY A 114 -2.07 -3.88 5.75
C GLY A 114 -2.02 -5.19 4.96
N ALA A 115 -2.39 -6.30 5.58
CA ALA A 115 -2.49 -7.61 4.93
C ALA A 115 -3.53 -7.62 3.82
N LEU A 116 -4.75 -7.10 4.09
CA LEU A 116 -5.81 -7.05 3.09
C LEU A 116 -5.41 -6.20 1.88
N VAL A 117 -4.81 -5.03 2.10
CA VAL A 117 -4.31 -4.14 1.03
C VAL A 117 -3.18 -4.79 0.24
N MET A 118 -2.23 -5.45 0.91
CA MET A 118 -1.12 -6.16 0.26
C MET A 118 -1.64 -7.33 -0.59
N LEU A 119 -2.52 -8.17 -0.04
CA LEU A 119 -3.13 -9.29 -0.76
C LEU A 119 -3.94 -8.83 -1.97
N PHE A 120 -4.66 -7.72 -1.81
CA PHE A 120 -5.39 -7.09 -2.90
C PHE A 120 -4.43 -6.60 -4.01
N GLY A 121 -3.33 -5.93 -3.64
CA GLY A 121 -2.27 -5.54 -4.57
C GLY A 121 -1.64 -6.73 -5.30
N LEU A 122 -1.35 -7.82 -4.59
CA LEU A 122 -0.80 -9.06 -5.15
C LEU A 122 -1.76 -9.71 -6.15
N ARG A 123 -3.06 -9.84 -5.80
CA ARG A 123 -4.08 -10.38 -6.69
C ARG A 123 -4.22 -9.54 -7.96
N THR A 124 -4.23 -8.22 -7.81
CA THR A 124 -4.33 -7.29 -8.94
C THR A 124 -3.10 -7.38 -9.85
N SER A 125 -1.89 -7.43 -9.26
CA SER A 125 -0.64 -7.61 -10.00
C SER A 125 -0.62 -8.93 -10.79
N ARG A 126 -1.05 -10.04 -10.19
CA ARG A 126 -1.16 -11.35 -10.87
C ARG A 126 -2.17 -11.30 -12.02
N ALA A 127 -3.33 -10.67 -11.82
CA ALA A 127 -4.33 -10.51 -12.88
C ALA A 127 -3.82 -9.67 -14.05
N LEU A 128 -3.11 -8.57 -13.78
CA LEU A 128 -2.49 -7.73 -14.80
C LEU A 128 -1.40 -8.47 -15.58
N ARG A 129 -0.57 -9.26 -14.91
CA ARG A 129 0.45 -10.10 -15.57
C ARG A 129 -0.18 -11.15 -16.49
N LYS A 130 -1.27 -11.80 -16.05
CA LYS A 130 -2.01 -12.74 -16.90
C LYS A 130 -2.60 -12.07 -18.13
N LYS A 131 -3.20 -10.88 -17.98
CA LYS A 131 -3.70 -10.09 -19.12
C LYS A 131 -2.57 -9.72 -20.08
N ALA A 132 -1.41 -9.29 -19.58
CA ALA A 132 -0.26 -8.95 -20.42
C ALA A 132 0.30 -10.16 -21.19
N ALA A 133 0.30 -11.35 -20.59
CA ALA A 133 0.74 -12.59 -21.25
C ALA A 133 -0.24 -13.09 -22.32
N GLN A 134 -1.49 -12.62 -22.30
CA GLN A 134 -2.51 -12.94 -23.31
C GLN A 134 -2.52 -11.97 -24.48
N VAL A 135 -1.79 -10.85 -24.41
CA VAL A 135 -1.60 -9.97 -25.56
C VAL A 135 -0.60 -10.66 -26.49
N PRO A 136 -0.98 -10.98 -27.74
CA PRO A 136 -0.05 -11.61 -28.68
C PRO A 136 1.16 -10.69 -28.84
N SER A 137 2.36 -11.28 -28.79
CA SER A 137 3.59 -10.57 -29.14
C SER A 137 3.38 -9.93 -30.50
N PRO A 138 3.67 -8.63 -30.70
CA PRO A 138 3.60 -8.04 -32.03
C PRO A 138 4.44 -8.92 -32.95
N ALA A 139 3.84 -9.34 -34.05
CA ALA A 139 4.49 -10.20 -35.04
C ALA A 139 5.87 -9.61 -35.35
N PRO A 140 6.94 -10.43 -35.40
CA PRO A 140 8.26 -9.93 -35.75
C PRO A 140 8.14 -9.19 -37.09
N ILE A 141 8.47 -7.89 -37.07
CA ILE A 141 8.50 -7.07 -38.28
C ILE A 141 9.53 -7.74 -39.20
N PRO A 142 9.12 -8.25 -40.38
CA PRO A 142 10.07 -8.90 -41.27
C PRO A 142 11.11 -7.86 -41.73
N LEU A 143 12.35 -8.05 -41.28
CA LEU A 143 13.52 -7.23 -41.63
C LEU A 143 13.93 -7.35 -43.11
N THR A 144 13.21 -8.14 -43.90
CA THR A 144 13.52 -8.45 -45.31
C THR A 144 13.12 -7.35 -46.30
N GLY A 145 12.44 -6.28 -45.89
CA GLY A 145 12.04 -5.19 -46.77
C GLY A 145 13.06 -4.07 -46.99
N ALA A 146 14.16 -4.02 -46.22
CA ALA A 146 15.06 -2.86 -46.18
C ALA A 146 16.34 -2.99 -47.04
N LEU A 147 16.54 -4.09 -47.77
CA LEU A 147 17.78 -4.34 -48.53
C LEU A 147 17.58 -4.57 -50.04
N SER A 148 16.39 -4.32 -50.60
CA SER A 148 16.09 -4.57 -52.03
C SER A 148 15.74 -3.30 -52.83
N LYS A 149 16.26 -2.14 -52.42
CA LYS A 149 16.18 -0.89 -53.19
C LYS A 149 17.50 -0.12 -53.11
N ASP A 150 18.58 -0.73 -53.56
CA ASP A 150 19.83 0.00 -53.89
C ASP A 150 20.72 -0.75 -54.89
N SER A 151 20.13 -1.58 -55.75
CA SER A 151 20.84 -2.21 -56.86
C SER A 151 20.00 -2.18 -58.12
N ALA A 152 19.82 -0.97 -58.67
CA ALA A 152 19.57 -0.74 -60.09
C ALA A 152 19.52 0.78 -60.36
N GLU A 153 20.66 1.47 -60.33
CA GLU A 153 20.89 2.63 -61.21
C GLU A 153 22.37 3.03 -61.25
N LYS A 154 23.08 2.43 -62.21
CA LYS A 154 24.00 3.04 -63.20
C LYS A 154 25.17 2.13 -63.54
#